data_AF-A0A6B9FYA5-F1
#
_entry.id   AF-A0A6B9FYA5-F1
#
_cell.length_a   1.000
_cell.length_b   1.000
_cell.length_c   1.000
_cell.angle_alpha   90.00
_cell.angle_beta   90.00
_cell.angle_gamma   90.00
#
_symmetry.space_group_name_H-M   'P 1'
#
loop_
_entity.id
_entity.type
_entity.pdbx_description
1 polymer ?
#
loop_
_entity_poly.entity_id
_entity_poly.type
_entity_poly.pdbx_seq_one_letter_code
_entity_poly.pdbx_strand_id
1 'polypeptide(L)'
;MRAVILEVDGLPTALGGVMKQNGNNVAFMDMKPEAQSVPFSLWKGSVKALKEIISQSGTPVYARVSDELPTAPAFLKRLGFVPVDEKNEVMIWRR
;
A
#
# COMPACT_ATOMS: atom_id res chain seq x y z
N MET A 1 1.37 -1.59 -14.50
CA MET A 1 1.34 -0.88 -13.21
C MET A 1 -0.02 -0.20 -13.05
N ARG A 2 -0.59 -0.17 -11.85
CA ARG A 2 -1.78 0.62 -11.54
C ARG A 2 -1.54 1.37 -10.22
N ALA A 3 -1.80 2.67 -10.17
CA ALA A 3 -1.47 3.49 -8.99
C ALA A 3 -2.48 4.63 -8.81
N VAL A 4 -2.50 5.17 -7.60
CA VAL A 4 -3.23 6.38 -7.21
C VAL A 4 -2.26 7.40 -6.63
N ILE A 5 -2.54 8.67 -6.88
CA ILE A 5 -1.85 9.79 -6.27
C ILE A 5 -2.75 10.35 -5.19
N LEU A 6 -2.18 10.62 -4.01
CA LEU A 6 -2.79 11.46 -3.00
C LEU A 6 -2.23 12.87 -3.18
N GLU A 7 -3.14 13.81 -3.40
CA GLU A 7 -2.84 15.23 -3.43
C GLU A 7 -3.31 15.89 -2.13
N VAL A 8 -2.45 16.75 -1.57
CA VAL A 8 -2.79 17.66 -0.48
C VAL A 8 -2.61 19.07 -1.02
N ASP A 9 -3.68 19.87 -0.98
CA ASP A 9 -3.72 21.23 -1.52
C ASP A 9 -3.29 21.33 -3.01
N GLY A 10 -3.66 20.33 -3.81
CA GLY A 10 -3.32 20.25 -5.24
C GLY A 10 -1.88 19.85 -5.53
N LEU A 11 -1.11 19.47 -4.51
CA LEU A 11 0.26 18.99 -4.66
C LEU A 11 0.35 17.48 -4.43
N PRO A 12 1.04 16.72 -5.30
CA PRO A 12 1.23 15.29 -5.11
C PRO A 12 2.13 15.02 -3.90
N THR A 13 1.57 14.33 -2.91
CA THR A 13 2.21 14.07 -1.61
C THR A 13 2.48 12.59 -1.37
N ALA A 14 1.69 11.69 -1.96
CA ALA A 14 1.95 10.26 -1.95
C ALA A 14 1.53 9.60 -3.27
N LEU A 15 2.20 8.51 -3.63
CA LEU A 15 1.87 7.64 -4.75
C LEU A 15 1.82 6.21 -4.22
N GLY A 16 0.70 5.52 -4.41
CA GLY A 16 0.54 4.13 -3.97
C GLY A 16 -0.10 3.27 -5.05
N GLY A 17 0.30 2.01 -5.16
CA GLY A 17 -0.24 1.16 -6.21
C GLY A 17 0.26 -0.27 -6.18
N VAL A 18 0.06 -0.96 -7.30
CA VAL A 18 0.63 -2.28 -7.57
C VAL A 18 1.32 -2.32 -8.92
N MET A 19 2.38 -3.12 -8.96
CA MET A 19 3.06 -3.49 -10.19
C MET A 19 3.24 -5.00 -10.26
N LYS A 20 3.40 -5.52 -11.48
CA LYS A 20 3.76 -6.92 -11.67
C LYS A 20 5.27 -7.05 -11.55
N GLN A 21 5.72 -7.95 -10.69
CA GLN A 21 7.13 -8.31 -10.54
C GLN A 21 7.23 -9.83 -10.43
N ASN A 22 8.02 -10.46 -11.31
CA ASN A 22 8.19 -11.92 -11.36
C ASN A 22 6.86 -12.71 -11.36
N GLY A 23 5.86 -12.23 -12.11
CA GLY A 23 4.53 -12.86 -12.19
C GLY A 23 3.57 -12.53 -11.04
N ASN A 24 4.04 -11.91 -9.95
CA ASN A 24 3.23 -11.55 -8.78
C ASN A 24 2.84 -10.07 -8.79
N ASN A 25 1.73 -9.73 -8.14
CA ASN A 25 1.41 -8.33 -7.85
C ASN A 25 2.16 -7.90 -6.58
N VAL A 26 2.94 -6.82 -6.68
CA VAL A 26 3.67 -6.22 -5.57
C VAL A 26 3.12 -4.82 -5.33
N ALA A 27 2.67 -4.56 -4.11
CA ALA A 27 2.26 -3.24 -3.65
C ALA A 27 3.49 -2.37 -3.38
N PHE A 28 3.37 -1.10 -3.74
CA PHE A 28 4.36 -0.08 -3.44
C PHE A 28 3.65 1.17 -2.95
N MET A 29 4.37 1.94 -2.14
CA MET A 29 3.93 3.26 -1.71
C MET A 29 5.16 4.13 -1.51
N ASP A 30 5.13 5.30 -2.14
CA ASP A 30 6.10 6.36 -1.95
C ASP A 30 5.36 7.57 -1.36
N MET A 31 5.95 8.18 -0.34
CA MET A 31 5.32 9.25 0.43
C MET A 31 6.34 10.29 0.81
N LYS A 32 5.99 11.55 0.56
CA LYS A 32 6.72 12.66 1.15
C LYS A 32 6.35 12.81 2.63
N PRO A 33 7.21 13.42 3.46
CA PRO A 33 6.94 13.61 4.90
C PRO A 33 5.59 14.29 5.19
N GLU A 34 5.12 15.19 4.32
CA GLU A 34 3.87 15.92 4.49
C GLU A 34 2.64 15.00 4.45
N ALA A 35 2.73 13.83 3.82
CA ALA A 35 1.64 12.85 3.80
C ALA A 35 1.31 12.34 5.21
N GLN A 36 2.27 12.40 6.14
CA GLN A 36 2.06 12.00 7.54
C GLN A 36 1.09 12.92 8.27
N SER A 37 0.85 14.14 7.78
CA SER A 37 -0.14 15.07 8.34
C SER A 37 -1.59 14.67 8.05
N VAL A 38 -1.81 13.79 7.06
CA VAL A 38 -3.15 13.39 6.59
C VAL A 38 -3.36 11.85 6.62
N PRO A 39 -3.10 11.19 7.78
CA PRO A 39 -3.04 9.72 7.86
C PRO A 39 -4.37 9.05 7.48
N PHE A 40 -5.50 9.70 7.74
CA PHE A 40 -6.81 9.17 7.42
C PHE A 40 -7.13 9.21 5.92
N SER A 41 -6.76 10.30 5.25
CA SER A 41 -6.92 10.45 3.79
C SER A 41 -6.03 9.46 3.06
N LEU A 42 -4.78 9.30 3.51
CA LEU A 42 -3.86 8.29 3.01
C LEU A 42 -4.45 6.88 3.16
N TRP A 43 -4.93 6.52 4.35
CA TRP A 43 -5.55 5.21 4.58
C TRP A 43 -6.77 4.97 3.67
N LYS A 44 -7.70 5.93 3.59
CA LYS A 44 -8.87 5.82 2.71
C LYS A 44 -8.48 5.68 1.24
N GLY A 45 -7.51 6.46 0.78
CA GLY A 45 -6.97 6.38 -0.58
C GLY A 45 -6.39 5.01 -0.89
N SER A 46 -5.58 4.46 0.03
CA SER A 46 -4.99 3.13 -0.12
C SER A 46 -6.04 2.01 -0.12
N VAL A 47 -7.06 2.09 0.75
CA VAL A 47 -8.18 1.13 0.73
C VAL A 47 -8.93 1.19 -0.60
N LYS A 48 -9.20 2.41 -1.11
CA LYS A 48 -9.87 2.60 -2.39
C LYS A 48 -9.05 2.01 -3.53
N ALA A 49 -7.75 2.26 -3.59
CA ALA A 49 -6.85 1.67 -4.58
C ALA A 49 -6.86 0.14 -4.51
N LEU A 50 -6.77 -0.45 -3.31
CA LEU A 50 -6.84 -1.90 -3.13
C LEU A 50 -8.14 -2.50 -3.67
N LYS A 51 -9.27 -1.90 -3.29
CA LYS A 51 -10.59 -2.44 -3.64
C LYS A 51 -10.98 -2.20 -5.10
N GLU A 52 -10.71 -1.03 -5.65
CA GLU A 52 -11.23 -0.66 -6.97
C GLU A 52 -10.24 -0.99 -8.09
N ILE A 53 -8.94 -0.88 -7.81
CA ILE A 53 -7.90 -0.97 -8.84
C ILE A 53 -7.21 -2.32 -8.79
N ILE A 54 -6.90 -2.80 -7.59
CA ILE A 54 -6.03 -3.96 -7.40
C ILE A 54 -6.83 -5.27 -7.34
N SER A 55 -7.98 -5.26 -6.68
CA SER A 55 -8.85 -6.44 -6.47
C SER A 55 -9.37 -7.07 -7.77
N GLN A 56 -9.38 -6.33 -8.88
CA GLN A 56 -9.87 -6.78 -10.17
C GLN A 56 -9.00 -7.90 -10.78
N SER A 57 -7.75 -8.03 -10.35
CA SER A 57 -6.82 -9.00 -10.92
C SER A 57 -7.00 -10.43 -10.40
N GLY A 58 -7.72 -10.63 -9.29
CA GLY A 58 -7.88 -11.93 -8.62
C GLY A 58 -6.58 -12.55 -8.09
N THR A 59 -5.43 -11.90 -8.31
CA THR A 59 -4.12 -12.38 -7.88
C THR A 59 -3.76 -11.77 -6.53
N PRO A 60 -3.21 -12.55 -5.58
CA PRO A 60 -2.72 -12.02 -4.32
C PRO A 60 -1.70 -10.90 -4.51
N VAL A 61 -1.65 -9.98 -3.55
CA VAL A 61 -0.77 -8.81 -3.58
C VAL A 61 0.20 -8.92 -2.43
N TYR A 62 1.48 -8.82 -2.73
CA TYR A 62 2.55 -8.86 -1.75
C TYR A 62 3.02 -7.45 -1.43
N ALA A 63 3.38 -7.21 -0.17
CA ALA A 63 4.03 -5.99 0.29
C ALA A 63 5.23 -6.36 1.14
N ARG A 64 6.40 -5.77 0.85
CA ARG A 64 7.53 -5.77 1.79
C ARG A 64 7.34 -4.61 2.76
N VAL A 65 7.50 -4.87 4.05
CA VAL A 65 7.48 -3.82 5.08
C VAL A 65 8.70 -2.93 4.89
N SER A 66 8.50 -1.61 4.96
CA SER A 66 9.60 -0.65 4.91
C SER A 66 10.41 -0.69 6.19
N ASP A 67 11.72 -0.84 6.05
CA ASP A 67 12.68 -0.80 7.16
C ASP A 67 12.82 0.63 7.75
N GLU A 68 12.41 1.66 6.99
CA GLU A 68 12.50 3.08 7.36
C GLU A 68 11.25 3.60 8.09
N LEU A 69 10.13 2.87 8.00
CA LEU A 69 8.83 3.30 8.54
C LEU A 69 8.33 2.29 9.60
N PRO A 70 8.59 2.53 10.89
CA PRO A 70 8.15 1.64 11.98
C PRO A 70 6.63 1.39 12.03
N THR A 71 5.84 2.32 11.47
CA THR A 71 4.38 2.23 11.41
C THR A 71 3.85 1.41 10.22
N ALA A 72 4.71 1.04 9.26
CA ALA A 72 4.31 0.31 8.06
C ALA A 72 3.60 -1.02 8.34
N PRO A 73 4.03 -1.88 9.30
CA PRO A 73 3.31 -3.11 9.61
C PRO A 73 1.87 -2.85 10.09
N ALA A 74 1.69 -1.87 10.98
CA ALA A 74 0.36 -1.53 11.51
C ALA A 74 -0.56 -0.96 10.42
N PHE A 75 -0.01 -0.13 9.52
CA PHE A 75 -0.73 0.41 8.39
C PHE A 75 -1.19 -0.69 7.41
N LEU A 76 -0.29 -1.61 7.04
CA LEU A 76 -0.62 -2.74 6.17
C LEU A 76 -1.67 -3.67 6.79
N LYS A 77 -1.56 -3.98 8.09
CA LYS A 77 -2.61 -4.72 8.83
C LYS A 77 -3.96 -4.03 8.75
N ARG A 78 -4.00 -2.70 8.89
CA ARG A 78 -5.23 -1.89 8.77
C ARG A 78 -5.81 -1.89 7.36
N LEU A 79 -4.99 -2.12 6.34
CA LEU A 79 -5.43 -2.34 4.95
C LEU A 79 -5.92 -3.76 4.67
N GLY A 80 -5.75 -4.68 5.63
CA GLY A 80 -6.14 -6.09 5.52
C GLY A 80 -5.04 -7.02 5.03
N PHE A 81 -3.78 -6.56 4.99
CA PHE A 81 -2.65 -7.46 4.75
C PHE A 81 -2.38 -8.32 5.98
N VAL A 82 -1.98 -9.58 5.75
CA VAL A 82 -1.57 -10.53 6.77
C VAL A 82 -0.11 -10.92 6.56
N PRO A 83 0.69 -11.13 7.62
CA PRO A 83 2.08 -11.55 7.47
C PRO A 83 2.17 -12.94 6.85
N VAL A 84 3.20 -13.18 6.02
CA VAL A 84 3.52 -14.51 5.48
C VAL A 84 4.70 -15.18 6.19
N ASP A 85 5.40 -14.43 7.03
CA ASP A 85 6.53 -14.88 7.83
C ASP A 85 6.35 -14.42 9.30
N GLU A 86 7.08 -15.04 10.22
CA GLU A 86 7.01 -14.72 11.65
C GLU A 86 7.57 -13.33 11.98
N LYS A 87 8.42 -12.78 11.10
CA LYS A 87 9.08 -11.49 11.27
C LYS A 87 8.21 -10.31 10.79
N ASN A 88 7.09 -10.58 10.13
CA ASN A 88 6.27 -9.62 9.41
C ASN A 88 7.05 -8.83 8.34
N GLU A 89 8.12 -9.37 7.75
CA GLU A 89 8.91 -8.67 6.72
C GLU A 89 8.15 -8.59 5.39
N VAL A 90 7.43 -9.66 5.07
CA VAL A 90 6.54 -9.73 3.91
C VAL A 90 5.11 -9.94 4.38
N MET A 91 4.19 -9.22 3.76
CA MET A 91 2.76 -9.34 3.99
C MET A 91 2.01 -9.59 2.70
N ILE A 92 0.89 -10.29 2.78
CA ILE A 92 0.03 -10.62 1.66
C ILE A 92 -1.38 -10.11 1.88
N TRP A 93 -1.97 -9.58 0.83
CA TRP A 93 -3.39 -9.24 0.76
C TRP A 93 -4.07 -10.19 -0.23
N ARG A 94 -5.13 -10.85 0.25
CA ARG A 94 -5.98 -11.75 -0.53
C ARG A 94 -7.39 -11.17 -0.51
N ARG A 95 -8.04 -11.16 -1.67
CA ARG A 95 -9.45 -10.77 -1.79
C ARG A 95 -10.35 -11.85 -1.18
#